data_AF-A0A938RHH9-F1
#
_entry.id   AF-A0A938RHH9-F1
#
_cell.length_a   1.000
_cell.length_b   1.000
_cell.length_c   1.000
_cell.angle_alpha   90.00
_cell.angle_beta   90.00
_cell.angle_gamma   90.00
#
_symmetry.space_group_name_H-M   'P 1'
#
loop_
_entity.id
_entity.type
_entity.pdbx_description
1 polymer ?
#
loop_
_entity_poly.entity_id
_entity_poly.type
_entity_poly.pdbx_seq_one_letter_code
_entity_poly.pdbx_strand_id
1 'polypeptide(L)' 'MSGHSKWSTIKRKKGAIDAKRGKIFTRIIKELTIAARMGGGSPEANPRLRTAIAAAKSENMPKDNIERAIKKGTGEL' A
#
# COMPACT_ATOMS: atom_id res chain seq x y z
N MET A 1 -18.84 29.18 -23.44
CA MET A 1 -17.94 28.28 -24.21
C MET A 1 -17.04 27.55 -23.23
N SER A 2 -17.36 26.29 -22.99
CA SER A 2 -16.63 25.40 -22.10
C SER A 2 -15.22 25.20 -22.65
N GLY A 3 -14.21 25.79 -21.99
CA GLY A 3 -12.80 25.51 -22.22
C GLY A 3 -12.50 24.06 -21.83
N HIS A 4 -12.86 23.12 -22.69
CA HIS A 4 -12.67 21.69 -22.52
C HIS A 4 -11.20 21.34 -22.73
N SER A 5 -10.36 21.73 -21.77
CA SER A 5 -9.08 21.07 -21.57
C SER A 5 -9.38 19.66 -21.04
N LYS A 6 -9.52 18.70 -21.97
CA LYS A 6 -9.60 17.26 -21.69
C LYS A 6 -8.52 16.86 -20.69
N TRP A 7 -7.33 17.45 -20.83
CA TRP A 7 -6.22 17.30 -19.91
C TRP A 7 -6.52 17.78 -18.48
N SER A 8 -7.06 18.98 -18.30
CA SER A 8 -7.34 19.53 -16.96
C SER A 8 -8.34 18.67 -16.18
N THR A 9 -9.34 18.11 -16.87
CA THR A 9 -10.33 17.22 -16.26
C THR A 9 -9.70 15.87 -15.87
N ILE A 10 -8.89 15.29 -16.76
CA ILE A 10 -8.15 14.04 -16.49
C ILE A 10 -7.18 14.25 -15.31
N LYS A 11 -6.44 15.35 -15.29
CA LYS A 11 -5.50 15.70 -14.22
C LYS A 11 -6.20 15.76 -12.86
N ARG A 12 -7.35 16.45 -12.78
CA ARG A 12 -8.11 16.58 -11.53
C ARG A 12 -8.65 15.24 -11.04
N LYS A 13 -9.22 14.45 -11.95
CA LYS A 13 -9.75 13.11 -11.63
C LYS A 13 -8.64 12.16 -11.16
N LYS A 14 -7.51 12.14 -11.89
CA LYS A 14 -6.34 11.34 -11.53
C LYS A 14 -5.77 11.73 -10.17
N GLY A 15 -5.60 13.03 -9.90
CA GLY A 15 -5.10 13.51 -8.61
C GLY A 15 -5.97 13.06 -7.42
N ALA A 16 -7.30 13.08 -7.56
CA ALA A 16 -8.20 12.59 -6.53
C ALA A 16 -8.09 11.08 -6.30
N ILE A 17 -7.88 10.29 -7.36
CA ILE A 17 -7.69 8.83 -7.29
C ILE A 17 -6.34 8.51 -6.64
N ASP A 18 -5.27 9.20 -7.06
CA ASP A 18 -3.92 9.00 -6.52
C ASP A 18 -3.87 9.35 -5.03
N ALA A 19 -4.54 10.44 -4.61
CA ALA A 19 -4.66 10.81 -3.19
C ALA A 19 -5.41 9.75 -2.36
N LYS A 20 -6.46 9.13 -2.91
CA LYS A 20 -7.16 8.02 -2.24
C LYS A 20 -6.26 6.79 -2.14
N ARG A 21 -5.56 6.42 -3.22
CA ARG A 21 -4.62 5.30 -3.25
C ARG A 21 -3.49 5.48 -2.23
N GLY A 22 -2.94 6.69 -2.12
CA GLY A 22 -1.93 7.02 -1.11
C GLY A 22 -2.39 6.72 0.32
N LYS A 23 -3.63 7.12 0.68
CA LYS A 23 -4.20 6.82 2.00
C LYS A 23 -4.36 5.32 2.25
N ILE A 24 -4.80 4.57 1.24
CA ILE A 24 -4.93 3.11 1.31
C ILE A 24 -3.56 2.47 1.54
N PHE A 25 -2.55 2.89 0.78
CA PHE A 25 -1.18 2.38 0.90
C PHE A 25 -0.61 2.64 2.30
N THR A 26 -0.80 3.84 2.86
CA THR A 26 -0.34 4.14 4.22
C THR A 26 -0.98 3.22 5.27
N ARG A 27 -2.27 2.90 5.14
CA ARG A 27 -2.97 1.98 6.05
C ARG A 27 -2.42 0.57 5.96
N ILE A 28 -2.23 0.07 4.73
CA ILE A 28 -1.70 -1.27 4.48
C ILE A 28 -0.24 -1.39 4.97
N ILE A 29 0.60 -0.38 4.73
CA ILE A 29 1.99 -0.38 5.21
C ILE A 29 2.04 -0.47 6.73
N LYS A 30 1.21 0.31 7.44
CA LYS A 30 1.13 0.22 8.91
C LYS A 30 0.74 -1.20 9.36
N GLU A 31 -0.26 -1.79 8.72
CA GLU A 31 -0.71 -3.15 9.04
C GLU A 31 0.38 -4.20 8.77
N LEU A 32 1.09 -4.11 7.64
CA LEU A 32 2.23 -4.98 7.32
C LEU A 32 3.33 -4.88 8.37
N THR A 33 3.71 -3.67 8.76
CA THR A 33 4.76 -3.44 9.76
C THR A 33 4.34 -3.96 11.14
N ILE A 34 3.09 -3.74 11.57
CA ILE A 34 2.59 -4.25 12.86
C ILE A 34 2.53 -5.78 12.84
N ALA A 35 1.99 -6.38 11.77
CA ALA A 35 1.92 -7.82 11.62
C ALA A 35 3.32 -8.46 11.65
N ALA A 36 4.27 -7.90 10.91
CA ALA A 36 5.65 -8.36 10.89
C ALA A 36 6.36 -8.20 12.25
N ARG A 37 6.07 -7.13 13.00
CA ARG A 37 6.60 -6.93 14.35
C ARG A 37 6.08 -7.94 15.36
N MET A 38 4.81 -8.35 15.26
CA MET A 38 4.19 -9.27 16.23
C MET A 38 4.48 -10.74 15.94
N GLY A 39 4.51 -11.14 14.66
CA GLY A 39 4.58 -12.55 14.26
C GLY A 39 5.78 -12.90 13.37
N GLY A 40 6.75 -12.00 13.25
CA GLY A 40 7.91 -12.16 12.38
C GLY A 40 7.60 -11.92 10.89
N GLY A 41 8.66 -11.84 10.09
CA GLY A 41 8.60 -11.47 8.67
C GLY A 41 8.18 -12.59 7.71
N SER A 42 7.90 -13.79 8.22
CA SER A 42 7.50 -14.93 7.40
C SER A 42 5.97 -14.97 7.23
N PRO A 43 5.44 -14.85 6.00
CA PRO A 43 4.00 -14.97 5.74
C PRO A 43 3.47 -16.37 6.03
N GLU A 44 4.33 -17.39 6.04
CA GLU A 44 3.93 -18.77 6.32
C GLU A 44 3.63 -19.01 7.80
N ALA A 45 4.43 -18.39 8.68
CA ALA A 45 4.26 -18.48 10.12
C ALA A 45 3.26 -17.46 10.70
N ASN A 46 2.82 -16.48 9.88
CA ASN A 46 2.03 -15.35 10.34
C ASN A 46 0.78 -15.12 9.46
N PRO A 47 -0.38 -15.67 9.84
CA PRO A 47 -1.63 -15.51 9.09
C PRO A 47 -2.04 -14.03 8.90
N ARG A 48 -1.77 -13.18 9.90
CA ARG A 48 -2.08 -11.75 9.82
C ARG A 48 -1.24 -11.07 8.74
N LEU A 49 0.06 -11.37 8.70
CA LEU A 49 0.95 -10.87 7.64
C LEU A 49 0.51 -11.36 6.25
N ARG A 50 0.09 -12.62 6.12
CA ARG A 50 -0.45 -13.18 4.88
C ARG A 50 -1.66 -12.40 4.37
N THR A 51 -2.62 -12.10 5.25
CA THR A 51 -3.80 -11.30 4.88
C THR A 51 -3.44 -9.85 4.50
N ALA A 52 -2.49 -9.25 5.21
CA ALA A 52 -2.02 -7.89 4.89
C ALA A 52 -1.30 -7.83 3.53
N ILE A 53 -0.53 -8.87 3.18
CA ILE A 53 0.12 -9.00 1.86
C ILE A 53 -0.93 -9.20 0.76
N ALA A 54 -1.97 -9.99 0.99
CA ALA A 54 -3.06 -10.16 0.04
C ALA A 54 -3.79 -8.83 -0.23
N ALA A 55 -4.09 -8.07 0.82
CA ALA A 55 -4.69 -6.74 0.70
C ALA A 55 -3.77 -5.73 -0.03
N ALA A 56 -2.45 -5.82 0.19
CA ALA A 56 -1.50 -5.00 -0.56
C ALA A 56 -1.51 -5.32 -2.06
N LYS A 57 -1.56 -6.61 -2.41
CA LYS A 57 -1.61 -7.07 -3.80
C LYS A 57 -2.92 -6.68 -4.49
N SER A 58 -4.08 -6.75 -3.81
CA SER A 58 -5.37 -6.34 -4.38
C SER A 58 -5.40 -4.85 -4.75
N GLU A 59 -4.66 -4.02 -4.02
CA GLU A 59 -4.54 -2.58 -4.28
C GLU A 59 -3.41 -2.22 -5.27
N ASN A 60 -2.79 -3.22 -5.92
CA ASN A 60 -1.65 -3.06 -6.83
C ASN A 60 -0.46 -2.36 -6.17
N MET A 61 -0.20 -2.62 -4.88
CA MET A 61 0.99 -2.13 -4.21
C MET A 61 2.25 -2.80 -4.80
N PRO A 62 3.30 -2.03 -5.15
CA PRO A 62 4.57 -2.59 -5.61
C PRO A 62 5.20 -3.54 -4.58
N LYS A 63 5.79 -4.63 -5.06
CA LYS A 63 6.43 -5.67 -4.22
C LYS A 63 7.49 -5.07 -3.28
N ASP A 64 8.30 -4.14 -3.79
CA ASP A 64 9.35 -3.46 -3.02
C ASP A 64 8.81 -2.71 -1.80
N ASN A 65 7.61 -2.12 -1.91
CA ASN A 65 6.98 -1.42 -0.79
C ASN A 65 6.49 -2.41 0.28
N ILE A 66 5.99 -3.58 -0.13
CA ILE A 66 5.57 -4.65 0.78
C ILE A 66 6.79 -5.18 1.52
N GLU A 67 7.86 -5.53 0.80
CA GLU A 67 9.10 -6.03 1.39
C GLU A 67 9.74 -5.02 2.34
N ARG A 68 9.78 -3.73 1.96
CA ARG A 68 10.28 -2.66 2.84
C ARG A 68 9.46 -2.52 4.12
N ALA A 69 8.13 -2.63 4.03
CA ALA A 69 7.25 -2.55 5.20
C ALA A 69 7.44 -3.74 6.16
N ILE A 70 7.72 -4.93 5.61
CA ILE A 70 8.01 -6.15 6.38
C ILE A 70 9.36 -6.03 7.07
N LYS A 71 10.43 -5.69 6.32
CA LYS A 71 11.78 -5.49 6.87
C LYS A 71 11.81 -4.44 7.99
N LYS A 72 11.07 -3.34 7.81
CA LYS A 72 10.88 -2.32 8.85
C LYS A 72 10.17 -2.87 10.10
N GLY A 73 9.26 -3.83 9.93
CA GLY A 73 8.57 -4.49 11.04
C GLY A 73 9.45 -5.50 11.77
N THR A 74 10.35 -6.19 11.07
CA THR A 74 11.29 -7.16 11.67
C THR A 74 12.56 -6.52 12.25
N GLY A 75 12.83 -5.25 11.94
CA GLY A 75 14.03 -4.54 12.41
C GLY A 75 15.29 -4.82 11.58
N GLU A 76 15.12 -5.38 10.37
CA GLU A 76 16.20 -5.56 9.39
C GLU A 76 16.54 -4.27 8.62
N LEU A 77 15.88 -3.16 8.95
CA LEU A 77 15.97 -1.86 8.29
C LEU A 77 15.87 -0.70 9.27
#